data_AF-A0AAE1IIL0-F1
#
_entry.id   AF-A0AAE1IIL0-F1
#
_cell.length_a   1.000
_cell.length_b   1.000
_cell.length_c   1.000
_cell.angle_alpha   90.00
_cell.angle_beta   90.00
_cell.angle_gamma   90.00
#
_symmetry.space_group_name_H-M   'P 1'
#
loop_
_entity.id
_entity.type
_entity.pdbx_description
1 polymer ?
#
loop_
_entity_poly.entity_id
_entity_poly.type
_entity_poly.pdbx_seq_one_letter_code
_entity_poly.pdbx_strand_id
1 'polypeptide(L)'
;MAKNYKDGSMIEVSDPPIRWDEGELGRIQLEFRTLQKDYKGVDAIDTRNLSEIEQHEYCRQLVKGAFRLLRLRPEDYLDCFEACIRKCMISHALEAQRWSRWGGYHVFVLKMRDIAYLSELHGKYHILPATSVVASIVVKQLRKLNIGGLDEITCLMMRYKVFEFAHASVKHYNMRENKIIRTKHVIPNWKPKTVKTEIPGGFGEMGISRPLLHKSFEMEDTKSQAGMMLKSQMSFPPVTTMTTKKITREQAVDLVVPHMVKIMKELWSTTTNDECAAALTKEIVIVLPPEIKEWLEMWSRQAGKQEIEVWVREATEDLEAYEWRESQVVQGRPAMEPIYAAINELEKLHNENATSFVARHKLHERTAMIRQYIMGMEEKWKAWAYKEVSKELLERQAAMAADVSFIRRSLEENDERCWKRRRVDMENAVNNDGKQTNWLL
;
A
#
# COMPACT_ATOMS: atom_id res chain seq x y z
N MET A 1 10.77 -40.24 -4.33
CA MET A 1 11.53 -39.80 -5.53
C MET A 1 11.21 -38.34 -5.79
N ALA A 2 12.06 -37.42 -5.33
CA ALA A 2 11.91 -36.00 -5.60
C ALA A 2 12.16 -35.76 -7.09
N LYS A 3 11.14 -35.32 -7.83
CA LYS A 3 11.32 -34.85 -9.20
C LYS A 3 12.18 -33.60 -9.12
N ASN A 4 13.46 -33.73 -9.46
CA ASN A 4 14.29 -32.60 -9.86
C ASN A 4 13.61 -31.96 -11.08
N TYR A 5 12.73 -30.99 -10.83
CA TYR A 5 12.36 -30.01 -11.82
C TYR A 5 13.68 -29.38 -12.24
N LYS A 6 14.18 -29.78 -13.42
CA LYS A 6 15.26 -29.05 -14.09
C LYS A 6 14.71 -27.64 -14.25
N ASP A 7 15.18 -26.76 -13.39
CA ASP A 7 14.98 -25.32 -13.45
C ASP A 7 15.26 -24.92 -14.90
N GLY A 8 14.18 -24.68 -15.65
CA GLY A 8 14.25 -24.49 -17.10
C GLY A 8 15.18 -23.31 -17.32
N SER A 9 16.36 -23.58 -17.89
CA SER A 9 17.51 -22.68 -17.98
C SER A 9 17.10 -21.21 -17.98
N MET A 10 17.15 -20.58 -16.81
CA MET A 10 16.73 -19.20 -16.65
C MET A 10 17.68 -18.36 -17.52
N ILE A 11 17.16 -17.77 -18.59
CA ILE A 11 17.97 -17.02 -19.55
C ILE A 11 18.54 -15.80 -18.83
N GLU A 12 19.85 -15.77 -18.62
CA GLU A 12 20.54 -14.61 -18.04
C GLU A 12 21.02 -13.66 -19.13
N VAL A 13 20.45 -12.45 -19.18
CA VAL A 13 20.81 -11.44 -20.18
C VAL A 13 22.01 -10.59 -19.72
N SER A 14 22.90 -10.25 -20.66
CA SER A 14 24.16 -9.53 -20.37
C SER A 14 24.15 -8.06 -20.79
N ASP A 15 23.09 -7.60 -21.48
CA ASP A 15 22.99 -6.24 -22.00
C ASP A 15 23.15 -5.19 -20.88
N PRO A 16 24.06 -4.22 -21.01
CA PRO A 16 24.31 -3.21 -19.98
C PRO A 16 23.15 -2.20 -19.90
N PRO A 17 22.87 -1.58 -18.74
CA PRO A 17 21.85 -0.55 -18.63
C PRO A 17 22.20 0.66 -19.52
N ILE A 18 21.22 1.18 -20.26
CA ILE A 18 21.38 2.35 -21.13
C ILE A 18 20.69 3.53 -20.47
N ARG A 19 21.47 4.54 -20.06
CA ARG A 19 20.91 5.82 -19.62
C ARG A 19 20.37 6.58 -20.82
N TRP A 20 19.24 7.24 -20.60
CA TRP A 20 18.65 8.10 -21.61
C TRP A 20 19.35 9.45 -21.62
N ASP A 21 19.55 9.98 -22.81
CA ASP A 21 19.94 11.38 -23.00
C ASP A 21 18.72 12.27 -22.74
N GLU A 22 18.82 13.17 -21.77
CA GLU A 22 17.71 14.06 -21.39
C GLU A 22 17.31 14.98 -22.55
N GLY A 23 18.28 15.39 -23.37
CA GLY A 23 18.03 16.17 -24.59
C GLY A 23 17.21 15.38 -25.62
N GLU A 24 17.60 14.15 -25.91
CA GLU A 24 16.87 13.23 -26.79
C GLU A 24 15.46 12.93 -26.27
N LEU A 25 15.31 12.68 -24.96
CA LEU A 25 14.00 12.50 -24.32
C LEU A 25 13.12 13.74 -24.52
N GLY A 26 13.66 14.94 -24.28
CA GLY A 26 12.95 16.20 -24.49
C GLY A 26 12.52 16.39 -25.94
N ARG A 27 13.39 16.09 -26.91
CA ARG A 27 13.07 16.15 -28.35
C ARG A 27 11.93 15.19 -28.73
N ILE A 28 12.01 13.94 -28.28
CA ILE A 28 10.98 12.93 -28.58
C ILE A 28 9.66 13.30 -27.89
N GLN A 29 9.70 13.77 -26.64
CA GLN A 29 8.51 14.27 -25.96
C GLN A 29 7.86 15.44 -26.70
N LEU A 30 8.64 16.36 -27.25
CA LEU A 30 8.12 17.49 -28.01
C LEU A 30 7.40 17.04 -29.29
N GLU A 31 7.90 16.01 -29.97
CA GLU A 31 7.25 15.39 -31.14
C GLU A 31 5.85 14.87 -30.81
N PHE A 32 5.66 14.31 -29.61
CA PHE A 32 4.38 13.77 -29.15
C PHE A 32 3.57 14.73 -28.26
N ARG A 33 3.87 16.04 -28.26
CA ARG A 33 3.20 17.01 -27.38
C ARG A 33 1.68 17.05 -27.55
N THR A 34 1.17 16.86 -28.77
CA THR A 34 -0.26 16.88 -29.09
C THR A 34 -1.03 15.74 -28.44
N LEU A 35 -0.31 14.65 -28.15
CA LEU A 35 -0.81 13.51 -27.40
C LEU A 35 -0.46 13.61 -25.91
N GLN A 36 0.19 14.65 -25.39
CA GLN A 36 0.49 14.72 -23.96
C GLN A 36 -0.75 15.00 -23.14
N LYS A 37 -0.80 14.41 -21.95
CA LYS A 37 -1.88 14.66 -21.01
C LYS A 37 -1.83 16.12 -20.53
N ASP A 38 -3.01 16.74 -20.41
CA ASP A 38 -3.20 18.15 -20.05
C ASP A 38 -2.61 19.18 -21.04
N TYR A 39 -2.17 18.76 -22.24
CA TYR A 39 -1.77 19.69 -23.29
C TYR A 39 -3.01 20.45 -23.81
N LYS A 40 -2.97 21.78 -23.72
CA LYS A 40 -4.08 22.69 -24.07
C LYS A 40 -3.87 23.43 -25.40
N GLY A 41 -2.95 22.96 -26.23
CA GLY A 41 -2.72 23.56 -27.55
C GLY A 41 -3.94 23.38 -28.46
N VAL A 42 -4.07 24.23 -29.47
CA VAL A 42 -5.12 24.10 -30.50
C VAL A 42 -5.00 22.81 -31.31
N ASP A 43 -3.80 22.23 -31.33
CA ASP A 43 -3.43 20.94 -31.93
C ASP A 43 -3.56 19.76 -30.94
N ALA A 44 -4.19 19.95 -29.77
CA ALA A 44 -4.41 18.86 -28.82
C ALA A 44 -5.37 17.81 -29.38
N ILE A 45 -4.96 16.54 -29.31
CA ILE A 45 -5.76 15.41 -29.78
C ILE A 45 -6.64 14.91 -28.62
N ASP A 46 -7.95 14.88 -28.83
CA ASP A 46 -8.88 14.29 -27.86
C ASP A 46 -8.82 12.77 -27.90
N THR A 47 -7.97 12.21 -27.04
CA THR A 47 -7.74 10.77 -26.99
C THR A 47 -8.93 9.95 -26.49
N ARG A 48 -10.02 10.56 -26.02
CA ARG A 48 -11.21 9.82 -25.54
C ARG A 48 -12.21 9.50 -26.64
N ASN A 49 -12.20 10.26 -27.73
CA ASN A 49 -13.17 10.17 -28.81
C ASN A 49 -12.56 9.65 -30.12
N LEU A 50 -11.39 9.02 -30.04
CA LEU A 50 -10.73 8.40 -31.19
C LEU A 50 -11.40 7.08 -31.58
N SER A 51 -11.58 6.87 -32.87
CA SER A 51 -11.92 5.56 -33.43
C SER A 51 -10.82 4.52 -33.14
N GLU A 52 -11.16 3.24 -33.20
CA GLU A 52 -10.19 2.16 -32.96
C GLU A 52 -8.97 2.22 -33.92
N ILE A 53 -9.20 2.62 -35.18
CA ILE A 53 -8.14 2.78 -36.19
C ILE A 53 -7.19 3.93 -35.80
N GLU A 54 -7.74 5.06 -35.38
CA GLU A 54 -6.93 6.20 -34.92
C GLU A 54 -6.18 5.85 -33.63
N GLN A 55 -6.83 5.18 -32.68
CA GLN A 55 -6.17 4.72 -31.45
C GLN A 55 -5.00 3.79 -31.76
N HIS A 56 -5.18 2.86 -32.70
CA HIS A 56 -4.13 1.96 -33.15
C HIS A 56 -2.94 2.74 -33.74
N GLU A 57 -3.20 3.70 -34.65
CA GLU A 57 -2.15 4.49 -35.29
C GLU A 57 -1.40 5.38 -34.28
N TYR A 58 -2.09 6.05 -33.37
CA TYR A 58 -1.43 6.85 -32.34
C TYR A 58 -0.66 5.98 -31.33
N CYS A 59 -1.18 4.81 -30.96
CA CYS A 59 -0.44 3.83 -30.15
C CYS A 59 0.83 3.38 -30.88
N ARG A 60 0.74 3.10 -32.19
CA ARG A 60 1.89 2.73 -33.03
C ARG A 60 2.95 3.82 -33.05
N GLN A 61 2.57 5.08 -33.22
CA GLN A 61 3.49 6.21 -33.19
C GLN A 61 4.18 6.38 -31.82
N LEU A 62 3.42 6.28 -30.72
CA LEU A 62 4.00 6.36 -29.37
C LEU A 62 4.95 5.19 -29.07
N VAL A 63 4.59 3.96 -29.45
CA VAL A 63 5.48 2.80 -29.30
C VAL A 63 6.75 2.98 -30.14
N LYS A 64 6.64 3.54 -31.35
CA LYS A 64 7.82 3.91 -32.17
C LYS A 64 8.70 4.94 -31.46
N GLY A 65 8.09 5.94 -30.82
CA GLY A 65 8.80 6.88 -29.95
C GLY A 65 9.52 6.20 -28.79
N ALA A 66 8.89 5.22 -28.15
CA ALA A 66 9.49 4.47 -27.06
C ALA A 66 10.67 3.62 -27.56
N PHE A 67 10.58 2.98 -28.72
CA PHE A 67 11.69 2.24 -29.33
C PHE A 67 12.88 3.16 -29.65
N ARG A 68 12.62 4.38 -30.13
CA ARG A 68 13.66 5.41 -30.32
C ARG A 68 14.37 5.76 -29.02
N LEU A 69 13.64 5.96 -27.91
CA LEU A 69 14.24 6.18 -26.59
C LEU A 69 15.13 5.02 -26.13
N LEU A 70 14.80 3.79 -26.54
CA LEU A 70 15.58 2.59 -26.26
C LEU A 70 16.74 2.37 -27.24
N ARG A 71 16.92 3.27 -28.22
CA ARG A 71 17.89 3.16 -29.32
C ARG A 71 17.71 1.87 -30.14
N LEU A 72 16.46 1.47 -30.34
CA LEU A 72 16.08 0.30 -31.13
C LEU A 72 15.28 0.73 -32.36
N ARG A 73 15.45 -0.02 -33.45
CA ARG A 73 14.65 0.12 -34.67
C ARG A 73 13.49 -0.89 -34.61
N PRO A 74 12.23 -0.46 -34.73
CA PRO A 74 11.08 -1.37 -34.73
C PRO A 74 11.21 -2.52 -35.74
N GLU A 75 11.85 -2.26 -36.87
CA GLU A 75 12.03 -3.19 -37.98
C GLU A 75 12.87 -4.42 -37.60
N ASP A 76 13.77 -4.27 -36.62
CA ASP A 76 14.61 -5.37 -36.12
C ASP A 76 13.85 -6.26 -35.10
N TYR A 77 12.67 -5.83 -34.63
CA TYR A 77 11.91 -6.46 -33.54
C TYR A 77 10.39 -6.43 -33.79
N LEU A 78 9.95 -6.74 -35.01
CA LEU A 78 8.56 -6.60 -35.46
C LEU A 78 7.54 -7.26 -34.51
N ASP A 79 7.77 -8.51 -34.11
CA ASP A 79 6.84 -9.24 -33.23
C ASP A 79 6.68 -8.56 -31.86
N CYS A 80 7.79 -8.07 -31.28
CA CYS A 80 7.78 -7.33 -30.03
C CYS A 80 7.07 -5.98 -30.20
N PHE A 81 7.37 -5.27 -31.29
CA PHE A 81 6.78 -3.98 -31.60
C PHE A 81 5.26 -4.07 -31.69
N GLU A 82 4.75 -5.02 -32.46
CA GLU A 82 3.31 -5.29 -32.61
C GLU A 82 2.66 -5.73 -31.29
N ALA A 83 3.34 -6.55 -30.48
CA ALA A 83 2.85 -6.93 -29.17
C ALA A 83 2.76 -5.74 -28.20
N CYS A 84 3.70 -4.80 -28.29
CA CYS A 84 3.69 -3.57 -27.50
C CYS A 84 2.54 -2.64 -27.92
N ILE A 85 2.25 -2.51 -29.22
CA ILE A 85 1.09 -1.73 -29.72
C ILE A 85 -0.21 -2.31 -29.17
N ARG A 86 -0.43 -3.62 -29.35
CA ARG A 86 -1.61 -4.31 -28.80
C ARG A 86 -1.71 -4.12 -27.29
N LYS A 87 -0.59 -4.18 -26.57
CA LYS A 87 -0.60 -3.96 -25.11
C LYS A 87 -1.01 -2.54 -24.74
N CYS A 88 -0.55 -1.53 -25.47
CA CYS A 88 -0.96 -0.13 -25.26
C CYS A 88 -2.46 0.06 -25.48
N MET A 89 -3.03 -0.54 -26.54
CA MET A 89 -4.47 -0.50 -26.82
C MET A 89 -5.28 -1.19 -25.71
N ILE A 90 -4.99 -2.45 -25.40
CA ILE A 90 -5.73 -3.24 -24.39
C ILE A 90 -5.67 -2.59 -23.01
N SER A 91 -4.60 -1.86 -22.70
CA SER A 91 -4.45 -1.19 -21.41
C SER A 91 -4.94 0.26 -21.40
N HIS A 92 -5.55 0.73 -22.49
CA HIS A 92 -6.05 2.08 -22.66
C HIS A 92 -4.97 3.15 -22.34
N ALA A 93 -3.76 2.95 -22.87
CA ALA A 93 -2.61 3.81 -22.60
C ALA A 93 -2.84 5.27 -23.04
N LEU A 94 -3.55 5.48 -24.16
CA LEU A 94 -3.91 6.81 -24.67
C LEU A 94 -4.95 7.50 -23.81
N GLU A 95 -5.94 6.78 -23.28
CA GLU A 95 -7.03 7.36 -22.51
C GLU A 95 -6.63 7.66 -21.05
N ALA A 96 -5.54 7.04 -20.57
CA ALA A 96 -5.08 7.17 -19.20
C ALA A 96 -4.88 8.64 -18.79
N GLN A 97 -5.60 9.04 -17.74
CA GLN A 97 -5.57 10.41 -17.20
C GLN A 97 -4.63 10.53 -15.99
N ARG A 98 -4.31 9.42 -15.33
CA ARG A 98 -3.36 9.37 -14.21
C ARG A 98 -2.56 8.09 -14.34
N TRP A 99 -1.31 8.11 -13.87
CA TRP A 99 -0.46 6.92 -13.83
C TRP A 99 -1.17 5.73 -13.16
N SER A 100 -1.77 5.95 -11.99
CA SER A 100 -2.50 4.93 -11.24
C SER A 100 -3.84 4.52 -11.85
N ARG A 101 -4.37 5.29 -12.82
CA ARG A 101 -5.63 4.99 -13.54
C ARG A 101 -5.39 4.37 -14.92
N TRP A 102 -4.14 4.14 -15.31
CA TRP A 102 -3.84 3.39 -16.51
C TRP A 102 -4.30 1.93 -16.33
N GLY A 103 -5.01 1.35 -17.30
CA GLY A 103 -5.54 -0.01 -17.19
C GLY A 103 -4.47 -1.09 -16.99
N GLY A 104 -3.22 -0.81 -17.41
CA GLY A 104 -2.06 -1.68 -17.19
C GLY A 104 -1.38 -1.51 -15.83
N TYR A 105 -1.78 -0.51 -15.02
CA TYR A 105 -1.07 -0.12 -13.80
C TYR A 105 -1.02 -1.25 -12.76
N HIS A 106 -2.14 -1.90 -12.46
CA HIS A 106 -2.16 -2.97 -11.45
C HIS A 106 -1.23 -4.15 -11.81
N VAL A 107 -1.29 -4.60 -13.06
CA VAL A 107 -0.41 -5.67 -13.58
C VAL A 107 1.05 -5.23 -13.54
N PHE A 108 1.33 -3.96 -13.86
CA PHE A 108 2.67 -3.40 -13.75
C PHE A 108 3.17 -3.39 -12.30
N VAL A 109 2.34 -2.99 -11.34
CA VAL A 109 2.67 -2.98 -9.90
C VAL A 109 3.02 -4.37 -9.39
N LEU A 110 2.22 -5.39 -9.73
CA LEU A 110 2.50 -6.77 -9.32
C LEU A 110 3.86 -7.23 -9.85
N LYS A 111 4.12 -7.04 -11.16
CA LYS A 111 5.41 -7.40 -11.76
C LYS A 111 6.58 -6.59 -11.19
N MET A 112 6.37 -5.35 -10.78
CA MET A 112 7.39 -4.54 -10.11
C MET A 112 7.74 -5.09 -8.73
N ARG A 113 6.76 -5.58 -7.97
CA ARG A 113 6.99 -6.26 -6.70
C ARG A 113 7.72 -7.58 -6.91
N ASP A 114 7.36 -8.34 -7.93
CA ASP A 114 8.06 -9.57 -8.30
C ASP A 114 9.52 -9.29 -8.68
N ILE A 115 9.79 -8.25 -9.49
CA ILE A 115 11.16 -7.82 -9.79
C ILE A 115 11.91 -7.45 -8.53
N ALA A 116 11.29 -6.69 -7.63
CA ALA A 116 11.93 -6.28 -6.39
C ALA A 116 12.31 -7.50 -5.56
N TYR A 117 11.36 -8.42 -5.37
CA TYR A 117 11.58 -9.67 -4.64
C TYR A 117 12.69 -10.51 -5.27
N LEU A 118 12.61 -10.82 -6.57
CA LEU A 118 13.59 -11.64 -7.27
C LEU A 118 14.98 -10.98 -7.29
N SER A 119 15.02 -9.65 -7.43
CA SER A 119 16.27 -8.91 -7.44
C SER A 119 16.97 -8.93 -6.09
N GLU A 120 16.21 -8.75 -5.00
CA GLU A 120 16.73 -8.85 -3.64
C GLU A 120 17.12 -10.29 -3.27
N LEU A 121 16.37 -11.29 -3.75
CA LEU A 121 16.66 -12.70 -3.50
C LEU A 121 17.97 -13.14 -4.15
N HIS A 122 18.21 -12.72 -5.39
CA HIS A 122 19.35 -13.20 -6.17
C HIS A 122 20.52 -12.22 -6.24
N GLY A 123 20.40 -11.02 -5.68
CA GLY A 123 21.41 -9.97 -5.74
C GLY A 123 21.72 -9.45 -7.15
N LYS A 124 20.86 -9.77 -8.13
CA LYS A 124 21.01 -9.36 -9.55
C LYS A 124 19.76 -8.62 -10.00
N TYR A 125 19.91 -7.68 -10.94
CA TYR A 125 18.74 -7.01 -11.52
C TYR A 125 17.86 -8.00 -12.28
N HIS A 126 16.54 -7.84 -12.12
CA HIS A 126 15.52 -8.48 -12.95
C HIS A 126 14.77 -7.41 -13.74
N ILE A 127 14.37 -7.75 -14.96
CA ILE A 127 13.80 -6.80 -15.91
C ILE A 127 12.37 -7.19 -16.29
N LEU A 128 11.54 -6.17 -16.52
CA LEU A 128 10.15 -6.36 -16.88
C LEU A 128 10.00 -6.99 -18.25
N PRO A 129 8.88 -7.68 -18.52
CA PRO A 129 8.55 -8.10 -19.87
C PRO A 129 8.40 -6.90 -20.82
N ALA A 130 8.85 -7.05 -22.07
CA ALA A 130 8.93 -5.96 -23.05
C ALA A 130 7.62 -5.17 -23.19
N THR A 131 6.51 -5.89 -23.35
CA THR A 131 5.17 -5.28 -23.50
C THR A 131 4.76 -4.42 -22.31
N SER A 132 5.13 -4.84 -21.09
CA SER A 132 4.83 -4.09 -19.87
C SER A 132 5.72 -2.85 -19.74
N VAL A 133 7.02 -2.97 -19.99
CA VAL A 133 7.94 -1.84 -19.84
C VAL A 133 7.74 -0.80 -20.94
N VAL A 134 7.54 -1.20 -22.20
CA VAL A 134 7.30 -0.26 -23.29
C VAL A 134 5.99 0.50 -23.09
N ALA A 135 4.91 -0.18 -22.70
CA ALA A 135 3.65 0.51 -22.40
C ALA A 135 3.80 1.50 -21.23
N SER A 136 4.59 1.14 -20.20
CA SER A 136 4.90 2.09 -19.11
C SER A 136 5.73 3.29 -19.56
N ILE A 137 6.65 3.13 -20.51
CA ILE A 137 7.40 4.25 -21.11
C ILE A 137 6.44 5.17 -21.88
N VAL A 138 5.55 4.61 -22.70
CA VAL A 138 4.54 5.38 -23.44
C VAL A 138 3.71 6.24 -22.49
N VAL A 139 3.16 5.63 -21.44
CA VAL A 139 2.27 6.30 -20.49
C VAL A 139 3.03 7.31 -19.61
N LYS A 140 4.17 6.92 -19.05
CA LYS A 140 4.91 7.77 -18.09
C LYS A 140 5.71 8.86 -18.78
N GLN A 141 6.40 8.53 -19.87
CA GLN A 141 7.41 9.41 -20.47
C GLN A 141 6.88 10.18 -21.67
N LEU A 142 6.18 9.52 -22.59
CA LEU A 142 5.71 10.18 -23.82
C LEU A 142 4.40 10.94 -23.61
N ARG A 143 3.45 10.34 -22.89
CA ARG A 143 2.17 10.95 -22.47
C ARG A 143 2.32 11.92 -21.29
N LYS A 144 3.50 11.98 -20.65
CA LYS A 144 3.79 12.79 -19.45
C LYS A 144 2.77 12.64 -18.33
N LEU A 145 2.32 11.42 -18.05
CA LEU A 145 1.39 11.20 -16.94
C LEU A 145 2.11 11.42 -15.61
N ASN A 146 1.66 12.44 -14.86
CA ASN A 146 2.24 12.80 -13.58
C ASN A 146 2.15 11.62 -12.59
N ILE A 147 3.32 11.10 -12.28
CA ILE A 147 3.64 10.30 -11.11
C ILE A 147 4.02 11.30 -10.04
N GLY A 148 3.24 11.42 -8.96
CA GLY A 148 3.50 12.38 -7.88
C GLY A 148 4.80 12.15 -7.10
N GLY A 149 5.80 11.48 -7.69
CA GLY A 149 7.18 11.29 -7.22
C GLY A 149 7.34 10.40 -5.99
N LEU A 150 6.28 10.24 -5.22
CA LEU A 150 6.28 9.66 -3.87
C LEU A 150 5.59 8.30 -3.80
N ASP A 151 5.10 7.77 -4.94
CA ASP A 151 4.52 6.43 -4.94
C ASP A 151 5.62 5.36 -4.84
N GLU A 152 5.37 4.35 -4.01
CA GLU A 152 6.27 3.21 -3.76
C GLU A 152 6.82 2.62 -5.07
N ILE A 153 5.98 2.56 -6.11
CA ILE A 153 6.30 1.94 -7.39
C ILE A 153 7.31 2.78 -8.17
N THR A 154 7.17 4.11 -8.17
CA THR A 154 8.18 4.99 -8.75
C THR A 154 9.54 4.82 -8.07
N CYS A 155 9.57 4.68 -6.74
CA CYS A 155 10.81 4.37 -6.01
C CYS A 155 11.42 3.03 -6.44
N LEU A 156 10.60 1.97 -6.56
CA LEU A 156 11.07 0.67 -7.06
C LEU A 156 11.58 0.76 -8.50
N MET A 157 10.91 1.50 -9.38
CA MET A 157 11.33 1.66 -10.77
C MET A 157 12.72 2.30 -10.88
N MET A 158 12.99 3.32 -10.07
CA MET A 158 14.30 3.98 -10.01
C MET A 158 15.36 3.05 -9.42
N ARG A 159 15.06 2.41 -8.28
CA ARG A 159 15.97 1.49 -7.58
C ARG A 159 16.42 0.32 -8.48
N TYR A 160 15.49 -0.27 -9.23
CA TYR A 160 15.76 -1.41 -10.11
C TYR A 160 16.02 -1.02 -11.56
N LYS A 161 16.24 0.29 -11.84
CA LYS A 161 16.67 0.79 -13.16
C LYS A 161 15.80 0.28 -14.31
N VAL A 162 14.49 0.22 -14.09
CA VAL A 162 13.53 -0.45 -15.00
C VAL A 162 13.61 0.08 -16.43
N PHE A 163 13.74 1.39 -16.58
CA PHE A 163 13.85 2.03 -17.90
C PHE A 163 15.24 1.92 -18.52
N GLU A 164 16.31 1.90 -17.72
CA GLU A 164 17.67 1.74 -18.25
C GLU A 164 17.85 0.34 -18.88
N PHE A 165 17.16 -0.67 -18.34
CA PHE A 165 17.19 -2.04 -18.86
C PHE A 165 16.09 -2.38 -19.88
N ALA A 166 15.17 -1.45 -20.17
CA ALA A 166 14.02 -1.74 -21.03
C ALA A 166 14.41 -2.19 -22.45
N HIS A 167 15.54 -1.72 -22.98
CA HIS A 167 16.06 -2.17 -24.28
C HIS A 167 16.39 -3.68 -24.27
N ALA A 168 16.92 -4.21 -23.15
CA ALA A 168 17.21 -5.64 -23.01
C ALA A 168 15.91 -6.46 -23.01
N SER A 169 14.84 -5.94 -22.39
CA SER A 169 13.52 -6.59 -22.44
C SER A 169 13.02 -6.75 -23.88
N VAL A 170 13.23 -5.74 -24.74
CA VAL A 170 12.83 -5.80 -26.16
C VAL A 170 13.71 -6.77 -26.95
N LYS A 171 15.03 -6.72 -26.76
CA LYS A 171 15.98 -7.61 -27.46
C LYS A 171 15.73 -9.09 -27.18
N HIS A 172 15.35 -9.41 -25.93
CA HIS A 172 15.10 -10.78 -25.47
C HIS A 172 13.60 -11.10 -25.39
N TYR A 173 12.77 -10.38 -26.15
CA TYR A 173 11.35 -10.64 -26.20
C TYR A 173 11.06 -12.04 -26.77
N ASN A 174 10.25 -12.80 -26.04
CA ASN A 174 9.70 -14.08 -26.49
C ASN A 174 8.18 -14.03 -26.38
N MET A 175 7.50 -14.21 -27.51
CA MET A 175 6.03 -14.15 -27.57
C MET A 175 5.34 -15.17 -26.66
N ARG A 176 5.98 -16.32 -26.41
CA ARG A 176 5.44 -17.38 -25.54
C ARG A 176 5.69 -17.10 -24.06
N GLU A 177 6.67 -16.27 -23.75
CA GLU A 177 7.20 -16.08 -22.40
C GLU A 177 7.30 -14.59 -22.06
N ASN A 178 6.15 -13.95 -21.82
CA ASN A 178 6.10 -12.57 -21.32
C ASN A 178 6.44 -12.52 -19.81
N LYS A 179 7.56 -13.14 -19.43
CA LYS A 179 8.04 -13.38 -18.06
C LYS A 179 9.13 -12.37 -17.68
N ILE A 180 9.34 -12.22 -16.37
CA ILE A 180 10.45 -11.43 -15.82
C ILE A 180 11.76 -12.13 -16.17
N ILE A 181 12.74 -11.39 -16.67
CA ILE A 181 14.02 -11.93 -17.15
C ILE A 181 15.12 -11.54 -16.15
N ARG A 182 16.00 -12.49 -15.83
CA ARG A 182 17.15 -12.25 -14.96
C ARG A 182 18.31 -11.67 -15.76
N THR A 183 19.02 -10.69 -15.20
CA THR A 183 20.24 -10.15 -15.81
C THR A 183 21.49 -10.70 -15.12
N LYS A 184 22.65 -10.56 -15.77
CA LYS A 184 23.97 -10.82 -15.17
C LYS A 184 24.45 -9.68 -14.26
N HIS A 185 23.76 -8.53 -14.24
CA HIS A 185 24.21 -7.34 -13.53
C HIS A 185 23.86 -7.42 -12.04
N VAL A 186 24.87 -7.22 -11.19
CA VAL A 186 24.75 -7.26 -9.73
C VAL A 186 24.20 -5.93 -9.22
N ILE A 187 23.37 -5.99 -8.18
CA ILE A 187 22.84 -4.79 -7.51
C ILE A 187 23.95 -4.20 -6.62
N PRO A 188 24.33 -2.91 -6.80
CA PRO A 188 25.34 -2.28 -5.97
C PRO A 188 24.99 -2.32 -4.48
N ASN A 189 25.98 -2.57 -3.62
CA ASN A 189 25.84 -2.64 -2.16
C ASN A 189 24.83 -3.69 -1.67
N TRP A 190 24.46 -4.66 -2.51
CA TRP A 190 23.62 -5.76 -2.07
C TRP A 190 24.37 -6.62 -1.06
N LYS A 191 23.76 -6.79 0.11
CA LYS A 191 24.18 -7.75 1.12
C LYS A 191 23.09 -8.81 1.19
N PRO A 192 23.41 -10.12 1.18
CA PRO A 192 22.43 -11.16 1.35
C PRO A 192 21.69 -10.90 2.66
N LYS A 193 20.42 -10.51 2.59
CA LYS A 193 19.57 -10.54 3.78
C LYS A 193 19.37 -12.01 4.09
N THR A 194 19.66 -12.42 5.32
CA THR A 194 19.19 -13.70 5.85
C THR A 194 17.67 -13.63 5.92
N VAL A 195 17.02 -13.87 4.77
CA VAL A 195 15.57 -13.95 4.67
C VAL A 195 15.19 -15.20 5.45
N LYS A 196 14.64 -15.01 6.66
CA LYS A 196 13.85 -16.05 7.30
C LYS A 196 12.76 -16.39 6.29
N THR A 197 12.74 -17.64 5.84
CA THR A 197 11.91 -18.18 4.75
C THR A 197 10.42 -18.04 5.05
N GLU A 198 9.89 -16.83 4.93
CA GLU A 198 8.48 -16.57 4.72
C GLU A 198 8.32 -16.26 3.25
N ILE A 199 8.09 -17.32 2.46
CA ILE A 199 7.73 -17.19 1.05
C ILE A 199 6.39 -16.45 1.01
N PRO A 200 6.29 -15.26 0.39
CA PRO A 200 5.01 -14.59 0.22
C PRO A 200 4.09 -15.54 -0.56
N GLY A 201 2.98 -15.96 0.05
CA GLY A 201 2.08 -17.02 -0.44
C GLY A 201 1.26 -16.68 -1.70
N GLY A 202 1.82 -15.92 -2.64
CA GLY A 202 1.16 -15.47 -3.87
C GLY A 202 1.71 -16.05 -5.17
N PHE A 203 2.63 -17.01 -5.13
CA PHE A 203 3.24 -17.61 -6.33
C PHE A 203 2.39 -18.75 -6.89
N GLY A 204 1.24 -18.41 -7.48
CA GLY A 204 0.49 -19.31 -8.34
C GLY A 204 0.66 -18.92 -9.81
N GLU A 205 1.08 -19.88 -10.64
CA GLU A 205 1.21 -19.76 -12.10
C GLU A 205 -0.06 -19.17 -12.76
N MET A 206 -0.04 -17.89 -13.15
CA MET A 206 -0.91 -17.38 -14.21
C MET A 206 -0.19 -17.48 -15.56
N GLY A 207 0.00 -18.72 -16.01
CA GLY A 207 0.31 -19.04 -17.39
C GLY A 207 -0.95 -19.52 -18.10
N ILE A 208 -1.28 -18.89 -19.23
CA ILE A 208 -2.28 -19.20 -20.28
C ILE A 208 -3.30 -18.06 -20.42
N SER A 209 -2.88 -17.04 -21.16
CA SER A 209 -3.81 -16.15 -21.86
C SER A 209 -4.31 -16.88 -23.11
N ARG A 210 -5.55 -17.39 -23.09
CA ARG A 210 -6.30 -17.62 -24.33
C ARG A 210 -6.85 -16.28 -24.81
N PRO A 211 -6.93 -16.03 -26.14
CA PRO A 211 -7.59 -14.84 -26.65
C PRO A 211 -9.08 -14.93 -26.32
N LEU A 212 -9.60 -13.97 -25.56
CA LEU A 212 -11.03 -13.74 -25.46
C LEU A 212 -11.49 -13.20 -26.81
N LEU A 213 -12.13 -14.07 -27.61
CA LEU A 213 -12.88 -13.67 -28.79
C LEU A 213 -14.11 -12.90 -28.31
N HIS A 214 -14.03 -11.57 -28.32
CA HIS A 214 -15.19 -10.72 -28.12
C HIS A 214 -16.10 -10.87 -29.35
N LYS A 215 -17.21 -11.57 -29.16
CA LYS A 215 -18.33 -11.52 -30.08
C LYS A 215 -19.06 -10.20 -29.82
N SER A 216 -19.11 -9.35 -30.84
CA SER A 216 -19.86 -8.10 -30.85
C SER A 216 -21.32 -8.36 -30.48
N PHE A 217 -21.79 -7.70 -29.42
CA PHE A 217 -23.20 -7.65 -29.07
C PHE A 217 -23.77 -6.44 -29.80
N GLU A 218 -24.60 -6.69 -30.81
CA GLU A 218 -25.42 -5.67 -31.46
C GLU A 218 -26.39 -5.11 -30.41
N MET A 219 -26.33 -3.79 -30.25
CA MET A 219 -27.20 -3.05 -29.36
C MET A 219 -28.42 -2.61 -30.17
N GLU A 220 -29.50 -3.40 -30.09
CA GLU A 220 -30.81 -2.95 -30.55
C GLU A 220 -31.54 -2.25 -29.40
N ASP A 221 -31.90 -1.00 -29.66
CA ASP A 221 -32.77 -0.18 -28.83
C ASP A 221 -34.11 -0.88 -28.57
N THR A 222 -34.49 -1.03 -27.31
CA THR A 222 -35.91 -0.94 -26.94
C THR A 222 -36.09 -0.48 -25.49
N LYS A 223 -36.92 0.56 -25.37
CA LYS A 223 -37.49 1.13 -24.15
C LYS A 223 -38.29 0.11 -23.34
N SER A 224 -38.37 0.41 -22.04
CA SER A 224 -39.24 -0.16 -20.99
C SER A 224 -38.82 -1.53 -20.46
N GLN A 225 -38.49 -1.62 -19.17
CA GLN A 225 -39.49 -1.90 -18.13
C GLN A 225 -38.84 -1.98 -16.74
N ALA A 226 -39.53 -1.36 -15.79
CA ALA A 226 -39.44 -1.39 -14.33
C ALA A 226 -38.56 -2.47 -13.64
N GLY A 227 -37.68 -1.97 -12.76
CA GLY A 227 -37.59 -2.40 -11.35
C GLY A 227 -37.37 -3.87 -11.03
N MET A 228 -36.11 -4.28 -10.91
CA MET A 228 -35.69 -5.31 -9.94
C MET A 228 -34.41 -4.87 -9.24
N MET A 229 -34.55 -4.09 -8.16
CA MET A 229 -33.53 -4.08 -7.10
C MET A 229 -33.56 -5.45 -6.41
N LEU A 230 -32.62 -6.32 -6.77
CA LEU A 230 -32.29 -7.48 -5.95
C LEU A 230 -31.59 -7.01 -4.66
N LYS A 231 -32.39 -6.56 -3.69
CA LYS A 231 -32.01 -6.47 -2.27
C LYS A 231 -31.84 -7.90 -1.75
N SER A 232 -30.66 -8.48 -1.95
CA SER A 232 -30.19 -9.64 -1.18
C SER A 232 -29.30 -9.15 -0.04
N GLN A 233 -29.89 -8.45 0.94
CA GLN A 233 -29.24 -8.25 2.24
C GLN A 233 -29.52 -9.49 3.10
N MET A 234 -28.63 -10.49 3.02
CA MET A 234 -28.50 -11.45 4.11
C MET A 234 -27.75 -10.75 5.25
N SER A 235 -28.50 -10.14 6.16
CA SER A 235 -28.01 -9.68 7.46
C SER A 235 -27.80 -10.90 8.35
N PHE A 236 -26.54 -11.31 8.56
CA PHE A 236 -26.22 -12.34 9.54
C PHE A 236 -26.18 -11.74 10.96
N PRO A 237 -26.65 -12.47 11.99
CA PRO A 237 -26.56 -12.01 13.36
C PRO A 237 -25.09 -11.86 13.77
N PRO A 238 -24.72 -10.81 14.52
CA PRO A 238 -23.37 -10.64 15.02
C PRO A 238 -22.98 -11.82 15.93
N VAL A 239 -21.77 -12.34 15.75
CA VAL A 239 -21.22 -13.39 16.62
C VAL A 239 -20.33 -12.72 17.66
N THR A 240 -20.68 -12.88 18.93
CA THR A 240 -19.85 -12.42 20.04
C THR A 240 -18.76 -13.46 20.31
N THR A 241 -17.51 -13.14 20.01
CA THR A 241 -16.36 -13.96 20.40
C THR A 241 -15.79 -13.44 21.72
N MET A 242 -15.61 -14.34 22.69
CA MET A 242 -14.93 -14.01 23.93
C MET A 242 -13.44 -14.35 23.80
N THR A 243 -12.57 -13.38 24.01
CA THR A 243 -11.12 -13.57 24.06
C THR A 243 -10.61 -13.36 25.48
N THR A 244 -9.85 -14.32 25.99
CA THR A 244 -9.18 -14.18 27.29
C THR A 244 -7.90 -13.36 27.11
N LYS A 245 -7.75 -12.29 27.90
CA LYS A 245 -6.55 -11.45 27.96
C LYS A 245 -5.91 -11.59 29.34
N LYS A 246 -4.61 -11.32 29.40
CA LYS A 246 -3.79 -11.34 30.62
C LYS A 246 -2.88 -10.13 30.66
N ILE A 247 -2.71 -9.56 31.85
CA ILE A 247 -1.68 -8.56 32.13
C ILE A 247 -0.91 -8.97 33.37
N THR A 248 0.40 -8.74 33.35
CA THR A 248 1.31 -8.99 34.48
C THR A 248 1.68 -7.69 35.18
N ARG A 249 2.07 -7.78 36.45
CA ARG A 249 2.55 -6.63 37.24
C ARG A 249 3.68 -5.89 36.54
N GLU A 250 4.69 -6.61 36.02
CA GLU A 250 5.83 -6.01 35.31
C GLU A 250 5.36 -5.16 34.11
N GLN A 251 4.46 -5.71 33.28
CA GLN A 251 3.89 -4.97 32.14
C GLN A 251 3.09 -3.74 32.59
N ALA A 252 2.32 -3.84 33.67
CA ALA A 252 1.57 -2.70 34.20
C ALA A 252 2.50 -1.61 34.76
N VAL A 253 3.56 -1.99 35.47
CA VAL A 253 4.56 -1.07 36.02
C VAL A 253 5.30 -0.34 34.90
N ASP A 254 5.75 -1.07 33.87
CA ASP A 254 6.44 -0.49 32.71
C ASP A 254 5.57 0.53 31.95
N LEU A 255 4.26 0.33 31.93
CA LEU A 255 3.32 1.28 31.35
C LEU A 255 3.13 2.53 32.21
N VAL A 256 3.00 2.39 33.53
CA VAL A 256 2.57 3.48 34.41
C VAL A 256 3.72 4.34 34.93
N VAL A 257 4.86 3.74 35.29
CA VAL A 257 6.00 4.47 35.90
C VAL A 257 6.53 5.63 35.04
N PRO A 258 6.67 5.52 33.71
CA PRO A 258 7.11 6.64 32.89
C PRO A 258 6.19 7.86 33.01
N HIS A 259 4.88 7.65 33.09
CA HIS A 259 3.90 8.72 33.27
C HIS A 259 3.99 9.36 34.67
N MET A 260 4.17 8.54 35.72
CA MET A 260 4.39 9.05 37.08
C MET A 260 5.61 9.96 37.16
N VAL A 261 6.75 9.52 36.61
CA VAL A 261 7.99 10.31 36.58
C VAL A 261 7.80 11.61 35.80
N LYS A 262 7.05 11.55 34.68
CA LYS A 262 6.74 12.74 33.88
C LYS A 262 5.89 13.74 34.66
N ILE A 263 4.82 13.29 35.32
CA ILE A 263 3.94 14.14 36.15
C ILE A 263 4.73 14.80 37.29
N MET A 264 5.61 14.04 37.96
CA MET A 264 6.45 14.56 39.03
C MET A 264 7.44 15.64 38.55
N LYS A 265 7.93 15.53 37.31
CA LYS A 265 8.85 16.52 36.72
C LYS A 265 8.13 17.76 36.17
N GLU A 266 6.99 17.58 35.53
CA GLU A 266 6.25 18.63 34.81
C GLU A 266 5.21 19.34 35.69
N LEU A 267 5.37 19.26 37.03
CA LEU A 267 4.54 19.98 38.02
C LEU A 267 3.03 19.82 37.77
N TRP A 268 2.57 18.60 37.49
CA TRP A 268 1.15 18.27 37.43
C TRP A 268 0.35 19.02 36.34
N SER A 269 0.96 19.26 35.17
CA SER A 269 0.23 19.87 34.05
C SER A 269 -1.01 19.06 33.66
N THR A 270 -2.06 19.75 33.21
CA THR A 270 -3.33 19.11 32.80
C THR A 270 -3.10 18.08 31.69
N THR A 271 -2.26 18.38 30.70
CA THR A 271 -1.93 17.45 29.61
C THR A 271 -1.27 16.18 30.11
N THR A 272 -0.30 16.27 31.03
CA THR A 272 0.35 15.07 31.57
C THR A 272 -0.59 14.21 32.41
N ASN A 273 -1.54 14.84 33.11
CA ASN A 273 -2.56 14.11 33.87
C ASN A 273 -3.54 13.39 32.94
N ASP A 274 -3.93 14.02 31.83
CA ASP A 274 -4.82 13.39 30.84
C ASP A 274 -4.14 12.22 30.11
N GLU A 275 -2.86 12.36 29.76
CA GLU A 275 -2.06 11.27 29.18
C GLU A 275 -1.95 10.06 30.12
N CYS A 276 -1.65 10.31 31.40
CA CYS A 276 -1.57 9.24 32.40
C CYS A 276 -2.93 8.57 32.62
N ALA A 277 -4.02 9.36 32.65
CA ALA A 277 -5.37 8.82 32.79
C ALA A 277 -5.75 7.92 31.60
N ALA A 278 -5.39 8.32 30.38
CA ALA A 278 -5.68 7.56 29.17
C ALA A 278 -4.91 6.23 29.08
N ALA A 279 -3.74 6.15 29.71
CA ALA A 279 -2.93 4.92 29.74
C ALA A 279 -3.45 3.88 30.75
N LEU A 280 -4.27 4.29 31.72
CA LEU A 280 -4.76 3.43 32.79
C LEU A 280 -6.07 2.75 32.38
N THR A 281 -6.17 1.45 32.67
CA THR A 281 -7.43 0.71 32.69
C THR A 281 -7.61 0.06 34.05
N LYS A 282 -8.84 -0.34 34.37
CA LYS A 282 -9.15 -1.06 35.61
C LYS A 282 -8.26 -2.30 35.79
N GLU A 283 -8.02 -3.06 34.72
CA GLU A 283 -7.20 -4.27 34.74
C GLU A 283 -5.72 -3.98 35.01
N ILE A 284 -5.19 -2.87 34.47
CA ILE A 284 -3.84 -2.40 34.80
C ILE A 284 -3.75 -2.07 36.28
N VAL A 285 -4.71 -1.28 36.80
CA VAL A 285 -4.71 -0.83 38.19
C VAL A 285 -4.74 -2.00 39.19
N ILE A 286 -5.47 -3.08 38.87
CA ILE A 286 -5.58 -4.26 39.74
C ILE A 286 -4.22 -4.89 40.06
N VAL A 287 -3.31 -4.99 39.08
CA VAL A 287 -2.02 -5.68 39.24
C VAL A 287 -0.87 -4.76 39.67
N LEU A 288 -1.13 -3.46 39.87
CA LEU A 288 -0.09 -2.53 40.30
C LEU A 288 0.35 -2.81 41.75
N PRO A 289 1.65 -2.62 42.07
CA PRO A 289 2.14 -2.68 43.44
C PRO A 289 1.42 -1.70 44.38
N PRO A 290 1.30 -2.02 45.68
CA PRO A 290 0.66 -1.15 46.67
C PRO A 290 1.19 0.29 46.67
N GLU A 291 2.50 0.48 46.53
CA GLU A 291 3.14 1.80 46.55
C GLU A 291 2.70 2.67 45.37
N ILE A 292 2.50 2.05 44.20
CA ILE A 292 2.00 2.75 43.01
C ILE A 292 0.50 3.03 43.13
N LYS A 293 -0.27 2.11 43.73
CA LYS A 293 -1.70 2.32 44.01
C LYS A 293 -1.92 3.49 44.96
N GLU A 294 -1.15 3.58 46.05
CA GLU A 294 -1.20 4.71 46.99
C GLU A 294 -0.89 6.04 46.29
N TRP A 295 0.13 6.06 45.44
CA TRP A 295 0.45 7.24 44.64
C TRP A 295 -0.69 7.60 43.68
N LEU A 296 -1.27 6.62 42.99
CA LEU A 296 -2.39 6.83 42.06
C LEU A 296 -3.63 7.35 42.76
N GLU A 297 -3.93 6.90 43.98
CA GLU A 297 -5.05 7.41 44.77
C GLU A 297 -4.88 8.89 45.13
N MET A 298 -3.68 9.28 45.58
CA MET A 298 -3.38 10.69 45.86
C MET A 298 -3.44 11.52 44.58
N TRP A 299 -2.86 11.00 43.50
CA TRP A 299 -2.82 11.67 42.22
C TRP A 299 -4.22 11.85 41.62
N SER A 300 -5.06 10.81 41.63
CA SER A 300 -6.40 10.88 41.05
C SER A 300 -7.30 11.89 41.76
N ARG A 301 -7.14 12.04 43.09
CA ARG A 301 -7.84 13.08 43.87
C ARG A 301 -7.40 14.48 43.47
N GLN A 302 -6.09 14.70 43.38
CA GLN A 302 -5.53 16.01 43.02
C GLN A 302 -5.83 16.39 41.56
N ALA A 303 -5.79 15.43 40.64
CA ALA A 303 -6.07 15.62 39.22
C ALA A 303 -7.57 15.58 38.86
N GLY A 304 -8.46 15.29 39.82
CA GLY A 304 -9.91 15.21 39.60
C GLY A 304 -10.35 14.02 38.74
N LYS A 305 -9.63 12.90 38.75
CA LYS A 305 -9.92 11.68 37.98
C LYS A 305 -10.65 10.64 38.83
N GLN A 306 -11.92 10.91 39.14
CA GLN A 306 -12.72 10.10 40.08
C GLN A 306 -12.83 8.61 39.68
N GLU A 307 -12.90 8.30 38.39
CA GLU A 307 -12.98 6.92 37.90
C GLU A 307 -11.77 6.08 38.32
N ILE A 308 -10.57 6.67 38.25
CA ILE A 308 -9.33 5.99 38.63
C ILE A 308 -9.27 5.81 40.16
N GLU A 309 -9.75 6.79 40.92
CA GLU A 309 -9.84 6.65 42.39
C GLU A 309 -10.72 5.45 42.77
N VAL A 310 -11.84 5.26 42.08
CA VAL A 310 -12.73 4.12 42.31
C VAL A 310 -12.00 2.80 41.96
N TRP A 311 -11.30 2.73 40.83
CA TRP A 311 -10.55 1.53 40.46
C TRP A 311 -9.47 1.18 41.48
N VAL A 312 -8.72 2.18 41.98
CA VAL A 312 -7.67 1.96 42.99
C VAL A 312 -8.28 1.44 44.29
N ARG A 313 -9.42 2.01 44.72
CA ARG A 313 -10.12 1.57 45.94
C ARG A 313 -10.68 0.15 45.82
N GLU A 314 -11.15 -0.23 44.64
CA GLU A 314 -11.62 -1.60 44.36
C GLU A 314 -10.47 -2.60 44.26
N ALA A 315 -9.28 -2.17 43.82
CA ALA A 315 -8.08 -2.98 43.63
C ALA A 315 -7.33 -3.29 44.94
N THR A 316 -8.05 -3.81 45.93
CA THR A 316 -7.51 -4.13 47.27
C THR A 316 -6.50 -5.27 47.30
N GLU A 317 -6.56 -6.18 46.33
CA GLU A 317 -5.68 -7.34 46.24
C GLU A 317 -4.35 -6.98 45.56
N ASP A 318 -3.24 -7.50 46.09
CA ASP A 318 -1.93 -7.41 45.45
C ASP A 318 -1.69 -8.64 44.55
N LEU A 319 -1.95 -8.48 43.25
CA LEU A 319 -1.89 -9.57 42.27
C LEU A 319 -0.68 -9.43 41.35
N GLU A 320 0.01 -10.55 41.10
CA GLU A 320 1.13 -10.60 40.14
C GLU A 320 0.65 -10.57 38.68
N ALA A 321 -0.56 -11.06 38.42
CA ALA A 321 -1.17 -11.07 37.11
C ALA A 321 -2.70 -11.11 37.21
N TYR A 322 -3.38 -10.54 36.22
CA TYR A 322 -4.84 -10.52 36.14
C TYR A 322 -5.29 -10.98 34.75
N GLU A 323 -6.28 -11.87 34.73
CA GLU A 323 -6.88 -12.43 33.52
C GLU A 323 -8.34 -12.04 33.42
N TRP A 324 -8.76 -11.51 32.26
CA TRP A 324 -10.14 -11.11 32.01
C TRP A 324 -10.61 -11.57 30.64
N ARG A 325 -11.93 -11.61 30.46
CA ARG A 325 -12.54 -11.96 29.17
C ARG A 325 -13.10 -10.70 28.53
N GLU A 326 -12.61 -10.39 27.34
CA GLU A 326 -13.14 -9.31 26.52
C GLU A 326 -14.08 -9.88 25.47
N SER A 327 -15.32 -9.40 25.43
CA SER A 327 -16.28 -9.74 24.39
C SER A 327 -16.07 -8.83 23.19
N GLN A 328 -15.52 -9.36 22.10
CA GLN A 328 -15.52 -8.67 20.81
C GLN A 328 -16.73 -9.11 20.00
N VAL A 329 -17.53 -8.14 19.59
CA VAL A 329 -18.58 -8.34 18.58
C VAL A 329 -17.87 -8.35 17.22
N VAL A 330 -17.50 -9.55 16.76
CA VAL A 330 -16.93 -9.72 15.43
C VAL A 330 -18.11 -9.81 14.46
N GLN A 331 -18.24 -8.83 13.56
CA GLN A 331 -19.15 -8.97 12.43
C GLN A 331 -18.76 -10.25 11.68
N GLY A 332 -19.68 -11.22 11.69
CA GLY A 332 -19.38 -12.62 11.42
C GLY A 332 -18.57 -12.84 10.15
N ARG A 333 -17.51 -13.63 10.29
CA ARG A 333 -16.87 -14.33 9.17
C ARG A 333 -17.98 -15.10 8.43
N PRO A 334 -18.12 -15.00 7.09
CA PRO A 334 -19.15 -15.76 6.39
C PRO A 334 -18.93 -17.25 6.63
N ALA A 335 -19.98 -17.96 7.04
CA ALA A 335 -19.96 -19.41 7.20
C ALA A 335 -19.43 -20.04 5.91
N MET A 336 -18.39 -20.89 6.02
CA MET A 336 -17.81 -21.57 4.86
C MET A 336 -18.72 -22.69 4.28
N GLU A 337 -19.84 -22.99 4.96
CA GLU A 337 -20.71 -24.13 4.63
C GLU A 337 -21.26 -24.15 3.20
N PRO A 338 -21.70 -23.03 2.57
CA PRO A 338 -22.23 -23.07 1.21
C PRO A 338 -21.19 -23.45 0.15
N ILE A 339 -19.91 -23.14 0.39
CA ILE A 339 -18.84 -23.38 -0.58
C ILE A 339 -18.38 -24.82 -0.49
N TYR A 340 -18.24 -25.38 0.72
CA TYR A 340 -17.91 -26.79 0.87
C TYR A 340 -19.01 -27.67 0.27
N ALA A 341 -20.29 -27.29 0.41
CA ALA A 341 -21.39 -27.96 -0.29
C ALA A 341 -21.24 -27.88 -1.82
N ALA A 342 -20.93 -26.70 -2.38
CA ALA A 342 -20.72 -26.53 -3.81
C ALA A 342 -19.49 -27.28 -4.35
N ILE A 343 -18.38 -27.31 -3.59
CA ILE A 343 -17.15 -28.05 -3.92
C ILE A 343 -17.42 -29.55 -3.88
N ASN A 344 -18.08 -30.06 -2.84
CA ASN A 344 -18.41 -31.48 -2.73
C ASN A 344 -19.35 -31.94 -3.86
N GLU A 345 -20.31 -31.10 -4.27
CA GLU A 345 -21.15 -31.40 -5.44
C GLU A 345 -20.36 -31.39 -6.75
N LEU A 346 -19.40 -30.47 -6.92
CA LEU A 346 -18.53 -30.45 -8.10
C LEU A 346 -17.62 -31.69 -8.16
N GLU A 347 -17.10 -32.14 -7.02
CA GLU A 347 -16.27 -33.34 -6.92
C GLU A 347 -17.08 -34.59 -7.27
N LYS A 348 -18.34 -34.68 -6.82
CA LYS A 348 -19.26 -35.75 -7.21
C LYS A 348 -19.56 -35.74 -8.72
N LEU A 349 -19.84 -34.56 -9.30
CA LEU A 349 -20.09 -34.40 -10.74
C LEU A 349 -18.86 -34.70 -11.61
N HIS A 350 -17.65 -34.51 -11.08
CA HIS A 350 -16.41 -34.83 -11.79
C HIS A 350 -16.17 -36.35 -11.85
N ASN A 351 -16.49 -37.07 -10.77
CA ASN A 351 -16.34 -38.52 -10.68
C ASN A 351 -17.39 -39.29 -11.51
N GLU A 352 -18.58 -38.72 -11.68
CA GLU A 352 -19.63 -39.25 -12.56
C GLU A 352 -19.37 -38.82 -14.01
N ASN A 353 -18.40 -39.43 -14.69
CA ASN A 353 -17.99 -39.25 -16.09
C ASN A 353 -19.00 -38.43 -16.96
N ALA A 354 -18.90 -37.10 -16.87
CA ALA A 354 -19.99 -36.18 -17.22
C ALA A 354 -20.11 -35.93 -18.73
N THR A 355 -20.64 -36.91 -19.46
CA THR A 355 -21.01 -36.75 -20.89
C THR A 355 -22.39 -36.12 -21.08
N SER A 356 -23.23 -36.13 -20.04
CA SER A 356 -24.59 -35.55 -20.06
C SER A 356 -24.56 -34.01 -20.09
N PHE A 357 -25.40 -33.43 -20.95
CA PHE A 357 -25.66 -31.99 -21.02
C PHE A 357 -26.10 -31.40 -19.66
N VAL A 358 -26.90 -32.15 -18.89
CA VAL A 358 -27.39 -31.75 -17.56
C VAL A 358 -26.24 -31.62 -16.56
N ALA A 359 -25.26 -32.53 -16.62
CA ALA A 359 -24.09 -32.49 -15.75
C ALA A 359 -23.19 -31.28 -16.08
N ARG A 360 -23.02 -30.94 -17.36
CA ARG A 360 -22.27 -29.74 -17.79
C ARG A 360 -22.95 -28.44 -17.35
N HIS A 361 -24.27 -28.36 -17.44
CA HIS A 361 -25.03 -27.20 -16.97
C HIS A 361 -24.86 -27.00 -15.46
N LYS A 362 -25.05 -28.06 -14.66
CA LYS A 362 -24.86 -28.02 -13.20
C LYS A 362 -23.42 -27.65 -12.83
N LEU A 363 -22.43 -28.19 -13.52
CA LEU A 363 -21.01 -27.84 -13.30
C LEU A 363 -20.77 -26.34 -13.55
N HIS A 364 -21.37 -25.79 -14.61
CA HIS A 364 -21.25 -24.37 -14.94
C HIS A 364 -21.90 -23.47 -13.88
N GLU A 365 -23.13 -23.79 -13.44
CA GLU A 365 -23.83 -23.05 -12.39
C GLU A 365 -23.08 -23.06 -11.06
N ARG A 366 -22.58 -24.22 -10.62
CA ARG A 366 -21.82 -24.34 -9.37
C ARG A 366 -20.46 -23.63 -9.46
N THR A 367 -19.78 -23.69 -10.61
CA THR A 367 -18.55 -22.94 -10.84
C THR A 367 -18.80 -21.43 -10.81
N ALA A 368 -19.92 -20.96 -11.39
CA ALA A 368 -20.32 -19.55 -11.33
C ALA A 368 -20.60 -19.09 -9.89
N MET A 369 -21.25 -19.93 -9.08
CA MET A 369 -21.50 -19.66 -7.66
C MET A 369 -20.19 -19.53 -6.86
N ILE A 370 -19.22 -20.42 -7.07
CA ILE A 370 -17.91 -20.32 -6.42
C ILE A 370 -17.17 -19.04 -6.84
N ARG A 371 -17.19 -18.69 -8.14
CA ARG A 371 -16.59 -17.44 -8.63
C ARG A 371 -17.22 -16.21 -7.99
N GLN A 372 -18.55 -16.14 -7.91
CA GLN A 372 -19.25 -15.05 -7.23
C GLN A 372 -18.88 -14.95 -5.75
N TYR A 373 -18.77 -16.08 -5.06
CA TYR A 373 -18.33 -16.11 -3.67
C TYR A 373 -16.90 -15.58 -3.51
N ILE A 374 -15.96 -16.03 -4.36
CA ILE A 374 -14.56 -15.56 -4.32
C ILE A 374 -14.50 -14.05 -4.54
N MET A 375 -15.22 -13.52 -5.54
CA MET A 375 -15.28 -12.07 -5.79
C MET A 375 -15.82 -11.30 -4.58
N GLY A 376 -16.91 -11.76 -3.96
CA GLY A 376 -17.47 -11.13 -2.77
C GLY A 376 -16.53 -11.20 -1.56
N MET A 377 -15.74 -12.27 -1.43
CA MET A 377 -14.70 -12.37 -0.41
C MET A 377 -13.54 -11.41 -0.69
N GLU A 378 -13.06 -11.33 -1.93
CA GLU A 378 -12.01 -10.37 -2.30
C GLU A 378 -12.42 -8.93 -2.00
N GLU A 379 -13.66 -8.55 -2.29
CA GLU A 379 -14.18 -7.21 -1.95
C GLU A 379 -14.20 -6.97 -0.44
N LYS A 380 -14.65 -7.95 0.35
CA LYS A 380 -14.64 -7.86 1.82
C LYS A 380 -13.23 -7.77 2.38
N TRP A 381 -12.29 -8.55 1.85
CA TRP A 381 -10.88 -8.51 2.25
C TRP A 381 -10.23 -7.18 1.88
N LYS A 382 -10.52 -6.64 0.69
CA LYS A 382 -10.09 -5.29 0.29
C LYS A 382 -10.66 -4.22 1.23
N ALA A 383 -11.94 -4.30 1.57
CA ALA A 383 -12.58 -3.37 2.50
C ALA A 383 -11.97 -3.46 3.91
N TRP A 384 -11.70 -4.67 4.40
CA TRP A 384 -11.04 -4.88 5.69
C TRP A 384 -9.60 -4.36 5.69
N ALA A 385 -8.81 -4.68 4.67
CA ALA A 385 -7.45 -4.16 4.52
C ALA A 385 -7.44 -2.64 4.44
N TYR A 386 -8.37 -2.03 3.70
CA TYR A 386 -8.52 -0.58 3.63
C TYR A 386 -8.86 0.02 4.99
N LYS A 387 -9.77 -0.61 5.75
CA LYS A 387 -10.13 -0.18 7.11
C LYS A 387 -8.93 -0.24 8.05
N GLU A 388 -8.13 -1.31 7.99
CA GLU A 388 -6.96 -1.48 8.86
C GLU A 388 -5.85 -0.48 8.52
N VAL A 389 -5.54 -0.30 7.23
CA VAL A 389 -4.58 0.72 6.78
C VAL A 389 -5.06 2.13 7.11
N SER A 390 -6.37 2.40 6.98
CA SER A 390 -6.94 3.69 7.36
C SER A 390 -6.86 3.93 8.87
N LYS A 391 -7.00 2.89 9.69
CA LYS A 391 -6.83 2.97 11.15
C LYS A 391 -5.39 3.26 11.52
N GLU A 392 -4.43 2.52 10.96
CA GLU A 392 -2.99 2.75 11.20
C GLU A 392 -2.57 4.16 10.75
N LEU A 393 -3.10 4.65 9.61
CA LEU A 393 -2.84 6.00 9.14
C LEU A 393 -3.37 7.06 10.12
N LEU A 394 -4.58 6.86 10.67
CA LEU A 394 -5.17 7.76 11.67
C LEU A 394 -4.37 7.77 12.97
N GLU A 395 -3.93 6.60 13.44
CA GLU A 395 -3.07 6.47 14.63
C GLU A 395 -1.73 7.20 14.42
N ARG A 396 -1.10 7.04 13.25
CA ARG A 396 0.12 7.79 12.91
C ARG A 396 -0.11 9.29 12.79
N GLN A 397 -1.24 9.72 12.23
CA GLN A 397 -1.60 11.15 12.17
C GLN A 397 -1.79 11.73 13.57
N ALA A 398 -2.43 11.00 14.49
CA ALA A 398 -2.57 11.41 15.87
C ALA A 398 -1.20 11.51 16.58
N ALA A 399 -0.31 10.54 16.37
CA ALA A 399 1.05 10.59 16.91
C ALA A 399 1.85 11.81 16.40
N MET A 400 1.81 12.07 15.09
CA MET A 400 2.47 13.26 14.52
C MET A 400 1.88 14.57 15.06
N ALA A 401 0.55 14.63 15.28
CA ALA A 401 -0.09 15.81 15.85
C ALA A 401 0.36 16.05 17.31
N ALA A 402 0.54 14.98 18.09
CA ALA A 402 1.10 15.05 19.44
C ALA A 402 2.55 15.56 19.42
N ASP A 403 3.40 15.04 18.54
CA ASP A 403 4.79 15.48 18.39
C ASP A 403 4.89 16.96 18.00
N VAL A 404 4.09 17.41 17.04
CA VAL A 404 4.05 18.82 16.62
C VAL A 404 3.59 19.72 17.77
N SER A 405 2.62 19.28 18.55
CA SER A 405 2.15 20.01 19.74
C SER A 405 3.23 20.11 20.81
N PHE A 406 3.99 19.03 21.02
CA PHE A 406 5.14 19.00 21.93
C PHE A 406 6.26 19.97 21.50
N ILE A 407 6.59 19.98 20.20
CA ILE A 407 7.60 20.91 19.65
C ILE A 407 7.13 22.36 19.82
N ARG A 408 5.86 22.67 19.54
CA ARG A 408 5.30 24.01 19.72
C ARG A 408 5.43 24.47 21.17
N ARG A 409 5.02 23.63 22.14
CA ARG A 409 5.13 23.95 23.58
C ARG A 409 6.58 24.20 24.00
N SER A 410 7.50 23.36 23.51
CA SER A 410 8.93 23.51 23.79
C SER A 410 9.51 24.84 23.27
N LEU A 411 9.03 25.31 22.11
CA LEU A 411 9.42 26.60 21.54
C LEU A 411 8.86 27.77 22.36
N GLU A 412 7.59 27.70 22.76
CA GLU A 412 6.94 28.71 23.61
C GLU A 412 7.66 28.85 24.97
N GLU A 413 8.02 27.72 25.61
CA GLU A 413 8.81 27.72 26.85
C GLU A 413 10.22 28.28 26.68
N ASN A 414 10.84 28.08 25.51
CA ASN A 414 12.15 28.63 25.21
C ASN A 414 12.10 30.15 24.97
N ASP A 415 11.07 30.63 24.28
CA ASP A 415 10.81 32.05 24.08
C ASP A 415 10.54 32.74 25.42
N GLU A 416 9.74 32.12 26.30
CA GLU A 416 9.49 32.65 27.64
C GLU A 416 10.77 32.74 28.48
N ARG A 417 11.64 31.71 28.41
CA ARG A 417 12.96 31.74 29.06
C ARG A 417 13.85 32.85 28.51
N CYS A 418 13.86 33.06 27.20
CA CYS A 418 14.62 34.14 26.57
C CYS A 418 14.10 35.52 27.00
N TRP A 419 12.78 35.71 27.06
CA TRP A 419 12.16 36.93 27.55
C TRP A 419 12.48 37.21 29.02
N LYS A 420 12.40 36.20 29.89
CA LYS A 420 12.78 36.31 31.31
C LYS A 420 14.25 36.71 31.46
N ARG A 421 15.16 36.10 30.70
CA ARG A 421 16.59 36.46 30.71
C ARG A 421 16.82 37.91 30.28
N ARG A 422 16.22 38.34 29.17
CA ARG A 422 16.33 39.74 28.70
C ARG A 422 15.80 40.74 29.71
N ARG A 423 14.72 40.42 30.43
CA ARG A 423 14.17 41.28 31.49
C ARG A 423 15.17 41.45 32.64
N VAL A 424 15.75 40.35 33.12
CA VAL A 424 16.78 40.38 34.17
C VAL A 424 18.01 41.18 33.72
N ASP A 425 18.45 41.02 32.47
CA ASP A 425 19.57 41.79 31.91
C ASP A 425 19.26 43.29 31.86
N MET A 426 18.03 43.69 31.50
CA MET A 426 17.57 45.08 31.52
C MET A 426 17.50 45.65 32.94
N GLU A 427 16.94 44.91 33.90
CA GLU A 427 16.88 45.32 35.31
C GLU A 427 18.28 45.50 35.92
N ASN A 428 19.22 44.62 35.58
CA ASN A 428 20.62 44.73 36.01
C ASN A 428 21.33 45.94 35.39
N ALA A 429 21.06 46.28 34.13
CA ALA A 429 21.61 47.45 33.48
C ALA A 429 21.15 48.75 34.16
N VAL A 430 19.84 48.88 34.45
CA VAL A 430 19.26 50.04 35.14
C VAL A 430 19.86 50.23 36.54
N ASN A 431 20.06 49.13 37.29
CA ASN A 431 20.65 49.19 38.63
C ASN A 431 22.15 49.55 38.63
N ASN A 432 22.88 49.26 37.55
CA ASN A 432 24.29 49.64 37.43
C ASN A 432 24.46 51.13 37.09
N ASP A 433 23.59 51.71 36.26
CA ASP A 433 23.62 53.13 35.95
C ASP A 433 23.28 54.01 37.17
N GLY A 434 22.38 53.53 38.04
CA GLY A 434 22.07 54.18 39.32
C GLY A 434 23.23 54.18 40.35
N LYS A 435 24.20 53.26 40.20
CA LYS A 435 25.41 53.26 41.03
C LYS A 435 26.49 54.21 40.52
N GLN A 436 26.56 54.48 39.21
CA GLN A 436 27.52 55.44 38.66
C GLN A 436 27.15 56.90 38.95
N THR A 437 25.87 57.22 39.09
CA THR A 437 25.41 58.58 39.43
C THR A 437 25.66 58.97 40.90
N ASN A 438 25.88 58.01 41.80
CA ASN A 438 26.22 58.27 43.21
C ASN A 438 27.72 58.47 43.50
N TRP A 439 28.60 58.41 42.48
CA TRP A 439 30.03 58.73 42.62
C TRP A 439 30.37 60.19 42.21
N LEU A 440 29.37 61.00 41.84
CA LEU A 440 29.52 62.39 41.39
C LEU A 440 28.88 63.42 42.33
N LEU A 441 28.52 63.00 43.55
CA LEU A 441 28.23 63.87 44.70
C LEU A 441 29.30 63.62 45.76
#